data_AF-A0A372Z8W5-F1
#
_entry.id   AF-A0A372Z8W5-F1
#
_cell.length_a   1.000
_cell.length_b   1.000
_cell.length_c   1.000
_cell.angle_alpha   90.00
_cell.angle_beta   90.00
_cell.angle_gamma   90.00
#
_symmetry.space_group_name_H-M   'P 1'
#
loop_
_entity.id
_entity.type
_entity.pdbx_description
1 polymer ?
#
loop_
_entity_poly.entity_id
_entity_poly.type
_entity_poly.pdbx_seq_one_letter_code
_entity_poly.pdbx_strand_id
1 'polypeptide(L)'
;METTANTSDNIITRSYEEYYQVILTYITYRITHRYEAEDLTQDVFVRLLDYKQMLRPDTVKYFLFTIARNIVIDYIRRYYKKQEIDSYIYDTMSTSTNETEEKIIGDDLMTMERTRLAAMPEQRRLIYTLNRFENKTSPEIANELNLSCRTVENHLFLGRREMREFFRNCI
;
A
#
# COMPACT_ATOMS: atom_id res chain seq x y z
N MET A 1 -0.25 -1.74 32.83
CA MET A 1 -0.64 -2.40 31.56
C MET A 1 -1.95 -1.85 31.00
N GLU A 2 -2.86 -1.29 31.79
CA GLU A 2 -4.12 -0.67 31.29
C GLU A 2 -3.93 0.65 30.51
N THR A 3 -2.88 1.43 30.78
CA THR A 3 -2.72 2.78 30.21
C THR A 3 -2.37 2.78 28.72
N THR A 4 -1.56 1.82 28.26
CA THR A 4 -1.12 1.71 26.85
C THR A 4 -2.22 1.18 25.92
N ALA A 5 -3.08 0.27 26.42
CA ALA A 5 -4.19 -0.24 25.62
C ALA A 5 -5.18 0.88 25.27
N ASN A 6 -5.46 1.75 26.26
CA ASN A 6 -6.38 2.88 26.13
C ASN A 6 -5.87 3.95 25.14
N THR A 7 -4.54 4.17 25.08
CA THR A 7 -3.93 5.09 24.10
C THR A 7 -4.02 4.56 22.67
N SER A 8 -3.72 3.27 22.44
CA SER A 8 -3.79 2.70 21.09
C SER A 8 -5.23 2.60 20.58
N ASP A 9 -6.20 2.30 21.45
CA ASP A 9 -7.63 2.31 21.07
C ASP A 9 -8.09 3.70 20.64
N ASN A 10 -7.67 4.75 21.37
CA ASN A 10 -7.96 6.13 20.98
C ASN A 10 -7.36 6.50 19.61
N ILE A 11 -6.12 6.04 19.34
CA ILE A 11 -5.47 6.27 18.04
C ILE A 11 -6.27 5.60 16.92
N ILE A 12 -6.72 4.36 17.11
CA ILE A 12 -7.50 3.62 16.10
C ILE A 12 -8.82 4.34 15.83
N THR A 13 -9.57 4.70 16.88
CA THR A 13 -10.86 5.39 16.73
C THR A 13 -10.70 6.71 15.97
N ARG A 14 -9.74 7.56 16.37
CA ARG A 14 -9.45 8.81 15.67
C ARG A 14 -9.04 8.60 14.22
N SER A 15 -8.23 7.58 13.98
CA SER A 15 -7.80 7.24 12.63
C SER A 15 -8.97 6.80 11.75
N TYR A 16 -9.93 6.07 12.30
CA TYR A 16 -11.15 5.70 11.59
C TYR A 16 -11.98 6.94 11.23
N GLU A 17 -12.28 7.80 12.20
CA GLU A 17 -13.06 9.02 12.00
C GLU A 17 -12.43 9.97 10.96
N GLU A 18 -11.11 10.12 11.00
CA GLU A 18 -10.37 11.04 10.13
C GLU A 18 -10.14 10.48 8.72
N TYR A 19 -9.82 9.19 8.60
CA TYR A 19 -9.32 8.63 7.34
C TYR A 19 -10.29 7.69 6.63
N TYR A 20 -11.44 7.31 7.22
CA TYR A 20 -12.35 6.36 6.58
C TYR A 20 -12.75 6.80 5.17
N GLN A 21 -13.25 8.02 5.04
CA GLN A 21 -13.68 8.54 3.74
C GLN A 21 -12.51 8.67 2.76
N VAL A 22 -11.33 9.07 3.25
CA VAL A 22 -10.12 9.21 2.43
C VAL A 22 -9.67 7.85 1.88
N ILE A 23 -9.68 6.81 2.71
CA ILE A 23 -9.32 5.45 2.30
C ILE A 23 -10.38 4.87 1.37
N LEU A 24 -11.67 5.07 1.65
CA LEU A 24 -12.75 4.63 0.77
C LEU A 24 -12.64 5.23 -0.62
N THR A 25 -12.42 6.54 -0.68
CA THR A 25 -12.19 7.25 -1.94
C THR A 25 -10.93 6.72 -2.63
N TYR A 26 -9.81 6.57 -1.92
CA TYR A 26 -8.56 6.01 -2.44
C TYR A 26 -8.74 4.63 -3.07
N ILE A 27 -9.49 3.74 -2.41
CA ILE A 27 -9.77 2.38 -2.90
C ILE A 27 -10.72 2.44 -4.10
N THR A 28 -11.80 3.23 -4.01
CA THR A 28 -12.80 3.40 -5.07
C THR A 28 -12.18 3.89 -6.38
N TYR A 29 -11.20 4.78 -6.33
CA TYR A 29 -10.49 5.24 -7.54
C TYR A 29 -9.62 4.16 -8.20
N ARG A 30 -9.30 3.07 -7.50
CA ARG A 30 -8.39 2.03 -7.98
C ARG A 30 -9.08 0.72 -8.34
N ILE A 31 -10.38 0.58 -8.05
CA ILE A 31 -11.14 -0.63 -8.34
C ILE A 31 -12.45 -0.28 -9.05
N THR A 32 -12.86 -1.13 -9.99
CA THR A 32 -14.04 -0.87 -10.83
C THR A 32 -15.36 -1.05 -10.07
N HIS A 33 -15.39 -1.90 -9.05
CA HIS A 33 -16.61 -2.25 -8.32
C HIS A 33 -16.72 -1.50 -6.98
N ARG A 34 -17.56 -0.46 -6.96
CA ARG A 34 -17.78 0.38 -5.77
C ARG A 34 -18.26 -0.38 -4.52
N TYR A 35 -19.07 -1.43 -4.70
CA TYR A 35 -19.54 -2.23 -3.57
C TYR A 35 -18.41 -2.94 -2.82
N GLU A 36 -17.34 -3.33 -3.52
CA GLU A 36 -16.18 -3.94 -2.86
C GLU A 36 -15.26 -2.90 -2.22
N ALA A 37 -15.38 -1.62 -2.56
CA ALA A 37 -14.51 -0.59 -2.01
C ALA A 37 -14.78 -0.36 -0.52
N GLU A 38 -16.04 -0.45 -0.10
CA GLU A 38 -16.44 -0.33 1.31
C GLU A 38 -15.91 -1.50 2.14
N ASP A 39 -16.07 -2.73 1.65
CA ASP A 39 -15.55 -3.93 2.31
C ASP A 39 -14.02 -3.90 2.43
N LEU A 40 -13.33 -3.55 1.35
CA LEU A 40 -11.86 -3.42 1.37
C LEU A 40 -11.41 -2.27 2.29
N THR A 41 -12.21 -1.21 2.43
CA THR A 41 -11.94 -0.13 3.39
C THR A 41 -12.08 -0.64 4.82
N GLN A 42 -13.12 -1.40 5.13
CA GLN A 42 -13.26 -2.03 6.44
C GLN A 42 -12.07 -2.95 6.75
N ASP A 43 -11.64 -3.76 5.78
CA ASP A 43 -10.47 -4.62 5.91
C ASP A 43 -9.20 -3.83 6.25
N VAL A 44 -9.04 -2.58 5.76
CA VAL A 44 -7.91 -1.72 6.13
C VAL A 44 -7.88 -1.47 7.63
N PHE A 45 -9.00 -1.08 8.21
CA PHE A 45 -9.09 -0.74 9.62
C PHE A 45 -9.06 -1.99 10.50
N VAL A 46 -9.65 -3.11 10.05
CA VAL A 46 -9.53 -4.41 10.74
C VAL A 46 -8.06 -4.83 10.81
N ARG A 47 -7.33 -4.78 9.69
CA ARG A 47 -5.89 -5.09 9.70
C ARG A 47 -5.07 -4.10 10.52
N LEU A 48 -5.51 -2.85 10.68
CA LEU A 48 -4.85 -1.88 11.56
C LEU A 48 -4.86 -2.35 13.02
N LEU A 49 -5.92 -3.04 13.46
CA LEU A 49 -6.03 -3.60 14.81
C LEU A 49 -4.90 -4.59 15.13
N ASP A 50 -4.46 -5.37 14.14
CA ASP A 50 -3.34 -6.32 14.30
C ASP A 50 -2.02 -5.61 14.65
N TYR A 51 -1.90 -4.34 14.29
CA TYR A 51 -0.72 -3.51 14.56
C TYR A 51 -0.89 -2.59 15.78
N LYS A 52 -1.93 -2.77 16.61
CA LYS A 52 -2.30 -1.89 17.74
C LYS A 52 -1.12 -1.49 18.65
N GLN A 53 -0.20 -2.41 18.92
CA GLN A 53 0.97 -2.16 19.78
C GLN A 53 2.06 -1.30 19.12
N MET A 54 2.03 -1.16 17.79
CA MET A 54 3.02 -0.45 16.97
C MET A 54 2.52 0.93 16.52
N LEU A 55 1.24 1.24 16.72
CA LEU A 55 0.63 2.48 16.25
C LEU A 55 1.16 3.69 17.01
N ARG A 56 1.47 4.74 16.26
CA ARG A 56 1.79 6.07 16.79
C ARG A 56 0.98 7.13 16.03
N PRO A 57 0.52 8.21 16.70
CA PRO A 57 -0.34 9.22 16.07
C PRO A 57 0.29 9.86 14.82
N ASP A 58 1.59 10.07 14.82
CA ASP A 58 2.37 10.65 13.72
C ASP A 58 2.54 9.70 12.53
N THR A 59 2.42 8.39 12.75
CA THR A 59 2.71 7.38 11.72
C THR A 59 1.48 6.62 11.20
N VAL A 60 0.35 6.68 11.92
CA VAL A 60 -0.83 5.84 11.64
C VAL A 60 -1.41 6.04 10.24
N LYS A 61 -1.39 7.27 9.72
CA LYS A 61 -1.80 7.57 8.34
C LYS A 61 -1.01 6.75 7.31
N TYR A 62 0.29 6.58 7.50
CA TYR A 62 1.12 5.81 6.58
C TYR A 62 0.85 4.31 6.67
N PHE A 63 0.51 3.81 7.86
CA PHE A 63 0.05 2.44 8.03
C PHE A 63 -1.24 2.21 7.25
N LEU A 64 -2.24 3.10 7.39
CA LEU A 64 -3.51 3.00 6.68
C LEU A 64 -3.31 2.94 5.16
N PHE A 65 -2.55 3.87 4.58
CA PHE A 65 -2.30 3.86 3.13
C PHE A 65 -1.46 2.66 2.68
N THR A 66 -0.56 2.15 3.52
CA THR A 66 0.21 0.93 3.20
C THR A 66 -0.71 -0.30 3.17
N ILE A 67 -1.59 -0.42 4.17
CA ILE A 67 -2.55 -1.51 4.26
C ILE A 67 -3.55 -1.43 3.10
N ALA A 68 -4.12 -0.24 2.83
CA ALA A 68 -5.04 0.00 1.72
C ALA A 68 -4.43 -0.35 0.37
N ARG A 69 -3.19 0.10 0.12
CA ARG A 69 -2.46 -0.25 -1.10
C ARG A 69 -2.30 -1.76 -1.25
N ASN A 70 -1.89 -2.47 -0.20
CA ASN A 70 -1.70 -3.92 -0.25
C ASN A 70 -3.01 -4.66 -0.52
N ILE A 71 -4.10 -4.24 0.14
CA ILE A 71 -5.44 -4.80 -0.08
C ILE A 71 -5.90 -4.58 -1.52
N VAL A 72 -5.73 -3.37 -2.06
CA VAL A 72 -6.08 -3.05 -3.45
C VAL A 72 -5.26 -3.90 -4.43
N ILE A 73 -3.95 -4.04 -4.21
CA ILE A 73 -3.09 -4.89 -5.04
C ILE A 73 -3.56 -6.35 -5.00
N ASP A 74 -3.84 -6.88 -3.81
CA ASP A 74 -4.32 -8.25 -3.65
C ASP A 74 -5.70 -8.45 -4.28
N TYR A 75 -6.58 -7.46 -4.20
CA TYR A 75 -7.85 -7.45 -4.88
C TYR A 75 -7.67 -7.50 -6.40
N ILE A 76 -6.91 -6.56 -6.96
CA ILE A 76 -6.64 -6.47 -8.40
C ILE A 76 -5.96 -7.73 -8.92
N ARG A 77 -4.98 -8.29 -8.20
CA ARG A 77 -4.31 -9.55 -8.59
C ARG A 77 -5.28 -10.72 -8.63
N ARG A 78 -6.15 -10.85 -7.62
CA ARG A 78 -7.19 -11.89 -7.59
C ARG A 78 -8.24 -11.66 -8.68
N TYR A 79 -8.61 -10.42 -8.92
CA TYR A 79 -9.54 -10.02 -9.96
C TYR A 79 -9.00 -10.35 -11.34
N TYR A 80 -7.75 -10.00 -11.67
CA TYR A 80 -7.14 -10.34 -12.95
C TYR A 80 -6.84 -11.83 -13.09
N LYS A 81 -6.42 -12.53 -12.03
CA LYS A 81 -6.27 -13.99 -12.08
C LYS A 81 -7.62 -14.68 -12.30
N LYS A 82 -8.68 -14.16 -11.69
CA LYS A 82 -10.06 -14.62 -11.90
C LYS A 82 -10.53 -14.24 -13.31
N GLN A 83 -10.21 -13.06 -13.81
CA GLN A 83 -10.46 -12.65 -15.18
C GLN A 83 -9.62 -13.39 -16.21
N GLU A 84 -8.43 -13.92 -15.91
CA GLU A 84 -7.69 -14.76 -16.86
C GLU A 84 -8.40 -16.11 -17.04
N ILE A 85 -9.10 -16.56 -15.99
CA ILE A 85 -10.02 -17.70 -16.00
C ILE A 85 -11.36 -17.30 -16.65
N ASP A 86 -11.88 -16.11 -16.36
CA ASP A 86 -13.18 -15.59 -16.81
C ASP A 86 -13.11 -14.79 -18.14
N SER A 87 -11.94 -14.56 -18.74
CA SER A 87 -11.75 -13.86 -20.04
C SER A 87 -12.08 -14.77 -21.20
N TYR A 88 -12.39 -16.03 -20.90
CA TYR A 88 -13.19 -16.86 -21.78
C TYR A 88 -14.65 -16.39 -21.86
N ILE A 89 -15.09 -15.44 -21.01
CA ILE A 89 -16.51 -15.17 -20.77
C ILE A 89 -16.97 -13.70 -20.94
N TYR A 90 -16.32 -12.61 -20.49
CA TYR A 90 -17.00 -11.30 -20.67
C TYR A 90 -16.13 -10.03 -20.68
N ASP A 91 -16.43 -9.17 -21.66
CA ASP A 91 -15.86 -7.86 -21.98
C ASP A 91 -16.63 -6.72 -21.25
N THR A 92 -16.02 -5.53 -21.19
CA THR A 92 -16.60 -4.21 -20.81
C THR A 92 -16.64 -3.83 -19.32
N MET A 93 -16.01 -2.70 -18.96
CA MET A 93 -16.67 -1.49 -18.43
C MET A 93 -15.64 -0.43 -17.99
N SER A 94 -15.75 0.76 -18.58
CA SER A 94 -15.00 1.98 -18.29
C SER A 94 -15.81 2.92 -17.39
N THR A 95 -15.16 3.67 -16.49
CA THR A 95 -15.78 4.83 -15.84
C THR A 95 -14.74 5.85 -15.37
N SER A 96 -14.97 7.11 -15.72
CA SER A 96 -14.15 8.30 -15.46
C SER A 96 -14.56 9.02 -14.17
N THR A 97 -13.62 9.65 -13.46
CA THR A 97 -13.91 10.52 -12.29
C THR A 97 -12.92 11.68 -12.13
N ASN A 98 -13.42 12.71 -11.42
CA ASN A 98 -12.95 14.10 -11.32
C ASN A 98 -11.47 14.29 -10.94
N GLU A 99 -10.78 15.06 -11.77
CA GLU A 99 -9.36 15.39 -11.70
C GLU A 99 -9.21 16.80 -11.12
N THR A 100 -8.30 17.06 -10.17
CA THR A 100 -7.34 18.19 -10.19
C THR A 100 -6.65 18.35 -8.84
N GLU A 101 -7.34 18.41 -7.70
CA GLU A 101 -6.69 18.76 -6.42
C GLU A 101 -6.10 17.56 -5.66
N GLU A 102 -6.77 16.41 -5.68
CA GLU A 102 -6.32 15.17 -5.04
C GLU A 102 -5.27 14.41 -5.86
N LYS A 103 -5.19 14.69 -7.17
CA LYS A 103 -4.15 14.20 -8.08
C LYS A 103 -2.79 14.77 -7.70
N ILE A 104 -2.74 16.02 -7.25
CA ILE A 104 -1.51 16.73 -6.88
C ILE A 104 -0.81 16.06 -5.70
N ILE A 105 -1.52 15.75 -4.61
CA ILE A 105 -0.91 15.15 -3.40
C ILE A 105 -0.43 13.71 -3.67
N GLY A 106 -1.21 12.93 -4.44
CA GLY A 106 -0.84 11.57 -4.83
C GLY A 106 0.35 11.52 -5.80
N ASP A 107 0.38 12.45 -6.76
CA ASP A 107 1.47 12.58 -7.73
C ASP A 107 2.75 13.12 -7.07
N ASP A 108 2.64 14.03 -6.11
CA ASP A 108 3.77 14.56 -5.34
C ASP A 108 4.43 13.45 -4.50
N LEU A 109 3.63 12.60 -3.84
CA LEU A 109 4.16 11.48 -3.07
C LEU A 109 4.82 10.42 -3.96
N MET A 110 4.22 10.10 -5.11
CA MET A 110 4.83 9.19 -6.09
C MET A 110 6.12 9.77 -6.66
N THR A 111 6.16 11.07 -6.93
CA THR A 111 7.34 11.76 -7.44
C THR A 111 8.47 11.77 -6.41
N MET A 112 8.14 12.00 -5.14
CA MET A 112 9.07 11.89 -4.02
C MET A 112 9.59 10.45 -3.84
N GLU A 113 8.71 9.44 -3.91
CA GLU A 113 9.09 8.02 -3.84
C GLU A 113 10.06 7.66 -4.97
N ARG A 114 9.76 8.07 -6.21
CA ARG A 114 10.61 7.82 -7.39
C ARG A 114 11.96 8.53 -7.29
N THR A 115 11.96 9.77 -6.82
CA THR A 115 13.20 10.54 -6.59
C THR A 115 14.10 9.84 -5.58
N ARG A 116 13.55 9.40 -4.44
CA ARG A 116 14.35 8.71 -3.44
C ARG A 116 14.84 7.36 -3.93
N LEU A 117 14.00 6.64 -4.67
CA LEU A 117 14.34 5.34 -5.24
C LEU A 117 15.50 5.43 -6.23
N ALA A 118 15.60 6.51 -7.01
CA ALA A 118 16.73 6.75 -7.91
C ALA A 118 18.06 6.87 -7.16
N ALA A 119 18.05 7.40 -5.93
CA ALA A 119 19.23 7.54 -5.08
C ALA A 119 19.65 6.24 -4.35
N MET A 120 18.85 5.17 -4.41
CA MET A 120 19.20 3.88 -3.82
C MET A 120 20.26 3.13 -4.66
N PRO A 121 21.07 2.25 -4.05
CA PRO A 121 21.93 1.33 -4.78
C PRO A 121 21.15 0.52 -5.81
N GLU A 122 21.74 0.28 -6.98
CA GLU A 122 21.06 -0.29 -8.15
C GLU A 122 20.29 -1.58 -7.85
N GLN A 123 20.93 -2.56 -7.19
CA GLN A 123 20.30 -3.82 -6.86
C GLN A 123 19.13 -3.66 -5.87
N ARG A 124 19.27 -2.75 -4.90
CA ARG A 124 18.20 -2.42 -3.95
C ARG A 124 17.04 -1.73 -4.65
N ARG A 125 17.33 -0.77 -5.54
CA ARG A 125 16.35 -0.09 -6.37
C ARG A 125 15.56 -1.10 -7.21
N LEU A 126 16.25 -1.98 -7.93
CA LEU A 126 15.61 -3.00 -8.77
C LEU A 126 14.69 -3.91 -7.94
N ILE A 127 15.21 -4.50 -6.86
CA ILE A 127 14.42 -5.39 -5.99
C ILE A 127 13.22 -4.66 -5.38
N TYR A 128 13.43 -3.43 -4.90
CA TYR A 128 12.34 -2.60 -4.38
C TYR A 128 11.31 -2.31 -5.48
N THR A 129 11.74 -2.00 -6.71
CA THR A 129 10.84 -1.74 -7.84
C THR A 129 9.97 -2.95 -8.17
N LEU A 130 10.60 -4.12 -8.33
CA LEU A 130 9.92 -5.37 -8.62
C LEU A 130 8.88 -5.70 -7.53
N ASN A 131 9.22 -5.46 -6.27
CA ASN A 131 8.28 -5.71 -5.17
C ASN A 131 7.18 -4.64 -5.04
N ARG A 132 7.53 -3.35 -5.23
CA ARG A 132 6.66 -2.20 -4.95
C ARG A 132 5.73 -1.86 -6.10
N PHE A 133 6.22 -1.92 -7.34
CA PHE A 133 5.48 -1.50 -8.54
C PHE A 133 5.04 -2.68 -9.40
N GLU A 134 5.78 -3.79 -9.39
CA GLU A 134 5.41 -5.01 -10.13
C GLU A 134 4.80 -6.10 -9.23
N ASN A 135 4.72 -5.86 -7.92
CA ASN A 135 4.09 -6.74 -6.93
C ASN A 135 4.67 -8.16 -6.84
N LYS A 136 5.90 -8.36 -7.30
CA LYS A 136 6.58 -9.65 -7.21
C LYS A 136 6.93 -9.97 -5.75
N THR A 137 6.69 -11.20 -5.36
CA THR A 137 7.03 -11.73 -4.03
C THR A 137 8.53 -11.96 -3.91
N SER A 138 9.06 -12.03 -2.68
CA SER A 138 10.50 -12.31 -2.47
C SER A 138 10.97 -13.58 -3.18
N PRO A 139 10.21 -14.70 -3.22
CA PRO A 139 10.58 -15.88 -4.00
C PRO A 139 10.56 -15.67 -5.52
N GLU A 140 9.59 -14.94 -6.06
CA GLU A 140 9.53 -14.64 -7.50
C GLU A 140 10.71 -13.77 -7.94
N ILE A 141 11.06 -12.74 -7.15
CA ILE A 141 12.22 -11.88 -7.39
C ILE A 141 13.52 -12.67 -7.25
N ALA A 142 13.61 -13.55 -6.26
CA ALA A 142 14.77 -14.42 -6.05
C ALA A 142 15.04 -15.29 -7.27
N ASN A 143 13.98 -15.91 -7.82
CA ASN A 143 14.07 -16.70 -9.04
C ASN A 143 14.44 -15.86 -10.27
N GLU A 144 13.81 -14.70 -10.45
CA GLU A 144 14.05 -13.82 -11.60
C GLU A 144 15.47 -13.25 -11.64
N LEU A 145 16.00 -12.86 -10.47
CA LEU A 145 17.32 -12.25 -10.34
C LEU A 145 18.42 -13.26 -10.02
N ASN A 146 18.12 -14.56 -9.93
CA ASN A 146 19.04 -15.61 -9.48
C ASN A 146 19.73 -15.28 -8.15
N LEU A 147 18.94 -14.83 -7.16
CA LEU A 147 19.39 -14.49 -5.81
C LEU A 147 18.74 -15.42 -4.78
N SER A 148 19.29 -15.45 -3.56
CA SER A 148 18.60 -16.13 -2.45
C SER A 148 17.40 -15.29 -1.96
N CYS A 149 16.31 -15.94 -1.54
CA CYS A 149 15.17 -15.25 -0.91
C CYS A 149 15.62 -14.34 0.25
N ARG A 150 16.59 -14.80 1.05
CA ARG A 150 17.14 -14.04 2.18
C ARG A 150 17.87 -12.77 1.72
N THR A 151 18.57 -12.83 0.59
CA THR A 151 19.22 -11.67 -0.03
C THR A 151 18.17 -10.66 -0.47
N VAL A 152 17.11 -11.11 -1.14
CA VAL A 152 16.00 -10.26 -1.59
C VAL A 152 15.30 -9.59 -0.40
N GLU A 153 14.98 -10.35 0.64
CA GLU A 153 14.36 -9.83 1.87
C GLU A 153 15.23 -8.78 2.56
N ASN A 154 16.54 -8.98 2.63
CA ASN A 154 17.48 -7.99 3.17
C ASN A 154 17.48 -6.70 2.34
N HIS A 155 17.49 -6.78 1.01
CA HIS A 155 17.39 -5.60 0.15
C HIS A 155 16.05 -4.88 0.33
N LEU A 156 14.95 -5.61 0.43
CA LEU A 156 13.63 -5.04 0.70
C LEU A 156 13.55 -4.37 2.07
N PHE A 157 14.10 -5.00 3.11
CA PHE A 157 14.16 -4.42 4.45
C PHE A 157 14.91 -3.08 4.45
N LEU A 158 16.10 -3.06 3.85
CA LEU A 158 16.93 -1.85 3.77
C LEU A 158 16.28 -0.76 2.91
N GLY A 159 15.70 -1.12 1.76
CA GLY A 159 14.99 -0.18 0.88
C GLY A 159 13.76 0.43 1.54
N ARG A 160 12.96 -0.38 2.23
CA ARG A 160 11.80 0.12 3.00
C ARG A 160 12.22 1.02 4.15
N ARG A 161 13.33 0.70 4.86
CA ARG A 161 13.86 1.55 5.93
C ARG A 161 14.30 2.91 5.40
N GLU A 162 15.08 2.90 4.32
CA GLU A 162 15.59 4.11 3.68
C GLU A 162 14.47 5.00 3.14
N MET A 163 13.42 4.40 2.56
CA MET A 163 12.23 5.14 2.10
C MET A 163 11.46 5.77 3.27
N ARG A 164 11.32 5.05 4.39
CA ARG A 164 10.68 5.60 5.60
C ARG A 164 11.44 6.77 6.20
N GLU A 165 12.77 6.67 6.28
CA GLU A 165 13.62 7.76 6.78
C GLU A 165 13.54 9.00 5.90
N PHE A 166 13.51 8.82 4.58
CA PHE A 166 13.34 9.92 3.63
C PHE A 166 12.00 10.66 3.85
N PHE A 167 10.89 9.94 3.92
CA PHE A 167 9.59 10.57 4.14
C PHE A 167 9.45 11.22 5.52
N ARG A 168 10.22 10.76 6.53
CA ARG A 168 10.27 11.41 7.84
C ARG A 168 11.01 12.75 7.82
N ASN A 169 11.97 12.94 6.91
CA ASN A 169 12.77 14.17 6.84
C ASN A 169 12.18 15.21 5.88
N CYS A 170 11.27 14.80 4.98
CA CYS A 170 10.60 15.69 4.02
C CYS A 170 9.28 16.29 4.55
N ILE A 171 8.83 15.88 5.75
CA ILE A 171 7.58 16.27 6.40
C ILE A 171 7.90 16.69 7.84
#